data_AF-A0A812RNZ9-F1
#
_entry.id   AF-A0A812RNZ9-F1
#
_cell.length_a   1.000
_cell.length_b   1.000
_cell.length_c   1.000
_cell.angle_alpha   90.00
_cell.angle_beta   90.00
_cell.angle_gamma   90.00
#
_symmetry.space_group_name_H-M   'P 1'
#
loop_
_entity.id
_entity.type
_entity.pdbx_description
1 polymer ?
#
loop_
_entity_poly.entity_id
_entity_poly.type
_entity_poly.pdbx_seq_one_letter_code
_entity_poly.pdbx_strand_id
1 'polypeptide(L)'
;MASHLVKGALVHLSGPHEEVLELYVKGEPSLEQLGSVNVDGGAQLQRFDRASQRWLALTFDGRLVTSQDPSQLRPLEIQELGVDFVVGPSSNREVLAEAMASKLVLDGYFVSQVLDKRTELSELLTAESQLDFSRIPAEFEPYYLGLESRERHALIDFEECSDEVTRIFSDSDTRLTRLGDSISTALREKLGTRITGRTNLMVRQTFSSSEEELSCQPVDHPGSTEREMFMSLMKRRRVCVMHFLGPRTSKLKLISREGGPDLEIEASPGKMVLFMTERFQYSHTCDGKTTTLQTWLLGQRPEYKMLSFGGDLSVLAPMAEKGIEPPKGEGVVVTGMATQIGGDSKDMRESCFFCCISKPKWGSEDHKCYWLMFNKAALSGLESCYRSLKTVLLGE
;
A
#
# COMPACT_ATOMS: atom_id res chain seq x y z
N MET A 1 4.00 -45.63 0.04
CA MET A 1 4.66 -44.34 -0.24
C MET A 1 3.68 -43.18 -0.49
N ALA A 2 2.35 -43.38 -0.60
CA ALA A 2 1.38 -42.29 -0.80
C ALA A 2 0.84 -41.61 0.50
N SER A 3 1.38 -41.93 1.68
CA SER A 3 0.83 -41.49 2.98
C SER A 3 1.07 -40.01 3.32
N HIS A 4 1.77 -39.26 2.46
CA HIS A 4 2.18 -37.87 2.75
C HIS A 4 1.46 -36.82 1.90
N LEU A 5 0.64 -37.21 0.93
CA LEU A 5 -0.12 -36.27 0.12
C LEU A 5 -1.41 -35.89 0.85
N VAL A 6 -1.52 -34.62 1.22
CA VAL A 6 -2.69 -34.05 1.90
C VAL A 6 -3.14 -32.79 1.18
N LYS A 7 -4.41 -32.40 1.36
CA LYS A 7 -4.93 -31.12 0.88
C LYS A 7 -4.04 -29.97 1.39
N GLY A 8 -3.69 -29.05 0.50
CA GLY A 8 -2.83 -27.91 0.78
C GLY A 8 -1.33 -28.19 0.63
N ALA A 9 -0.92 -29.45 0.47
CA ALA A 9 0.49 -29.79 0.25
C ALA A 9 0.99 -29.20 -1.09
N LEU A 10 2.24 -28.72 -1.06
CA LEU A 10 2.95 -28.27 -2.25
C LEU A 10 3.62 -29.47 -2.90
N VAL A 11 3.47 -29.57 -4.22
CA VAL A 11 4.03 -30.65 -5.03
C VAL A 11 4.63 -30.07 -6.30
N HIS A 12 5.66 -30.74 -6.80
CA HIS A 12 6.17 -30.56 -8.15
C HIS A 12 5.52 -31.64 -9.03
N LEU A 13 4.86 -31.18 -10.08
CA LEU A 13 4.22 -32.00 -11.10
C LEU A 13 5.22 -32.28 -12.22
N SER A 14 5.22 -33.51 -12.72
CA SER A 14 6.05 -33.91 -13.85
C SER A 14 5.29 -34.76 -14.86
N GLY A 15 5.32 -34.33 -16.13
CA GLY A 15 4.81 -35.09 -17.26
C GLY A 15 3.40 -34.68 -17.69
N PRO A 16 2.71 -35.53 -18.46
CA PRO A 16 1.38 -35.22 -18.96
C PRO A 16 0.34 -35.30 -17.83
N HIS A 17 -0.47 -34.25 -17.73
CA HIS A 17 -1.60 -34.14 -16.84
C HIS A 17 -2.86 -33.77 -17.62
N GLU A 18 -4.02 -34.19 -17.15
CA GLU A 18 -5.29 -33.75 -17.74
C GLU A 18 -5.64 -32.37 -17.18
N GLU A 19 -5.66 -31.36 -18.05
CA GLU A 19 -6.15 -30.03 -17.72
C GLU A 19 -7.67 -30.06 -17.62
N VAL A 20 -8.18 -29.48 -16.54
CA VAL A 20 -9.61 -29.47 -16.24
C VAL A 20 -10.10 -28.05 -16.01
N LEU A 21 -11.31 -27.78 -16.48
CA LEU A 21 -12.04 -26.56 -16.16
C LEU A 21 -13.06 -26.90 -15.06
N GLU A 22 -13.00 -26.16 -13.97
CA GLU A 22 -13.97 -26.31 -12.88
C GLU A 22 -15.21 -25.46 -13.20
N LEU A 23 -16.30 -26.13 -13.50
CA LEU A 23 -17.61 -25.52 -13.73
C LEU A 23 -18.52 -25.81 -12.55
N TYR A 24 -19.39 -24.86 -12.22
CA TYR A 24 -20.40 -25.04 -11.18
C TYR A 24 -21.77 -25.27 -11.85
N VAL A 25 -22.21 -26.52 -11.88
CA VAL A 25 -23.53 -26.89 -12.41
C VAL A 25 -24.43 -27.21 -11.23
N LYS A 26 -25.48 -26.40 -11.03
CA LYS A 26 -26.44 -26.54 -9.90
C LYS A 26 -25.80 -26.48 -8.51
N GLY A 27 -24.71 -25.72 -8.36
CA GLY A 27 -24.00 -25.56 -7.09
C GLY A 27 -23.04 -26.72 -6.77
N GLU A 28 -22.93 -27.73 -7.63
CA GLU A 28 -21.91 -28.77 -7.52
C GLU A 28 -20.78 -28.52 -8.52
N PRO A 29 -19.51 -28.68 -8.10
CA PRO A 29 -18.37 -28.52 -9.00
C PRO A 29 -18.22 -29.74 -9.92
N SER A 30 -18.50 -29.55 -11.21
CA SER A 30 -18.20 -30.50 -12.29
C SER A 30 -16.86 -30.16 -12.94
N LEU A 31 -16.06 -31.18 -13.27
CA LEU A 31 -14.80 -31.01 -13.99
C LEU A 31 -15.00 -31.36 -15.46
N GLU A 32 -14.80 -30.38 -16.35
CA GLU A 32 -14.74 -30.62 -17.79
C GLU A 32 -13.28 -30.81 -18.21
N GLN A 33 -12.99 -31.89 -18.94
CA GLN A 33 -11.66 -32.16 -19.47
C GLN A 33 -11.41 -31.27 -20.68
N LEU A 34 -10.34 -30.47 -20.65
CA LEU A 34 -9.92 -29.63 -21.77
C LEU A 34 -8.90 -30.33 -22.68
N GLY A 35 -8.13 -31.26 -22.13
CA GLY A 35 -7.11 -32.02 -22.85
C GLY A 35 -5.95 -32.43 -21.97
N SER A 36 -4.93 -33.04 -22.57
CA SER A 36 -3.67 -33.35 -21.90
C SER A 36 -2.68 -32.21 -22.08
N VAL A 37 -2.10 -31.75 -20.98
CA VAL A 37 -1.07 -30.71 -20.94
C VAL A 37 0.16 -31.27 -20.25
N ASN A 38 1.34 -31.04 -20.82
CA ASN A 38 2.58 -31.34 -20.13
C ASN A 38 2.86 -30.23 -19.10
N VAL A 39 2.80 -30.57 -17.82
CA VAL A 39 3.10 -29.63 -16.73
C VAL A 39 4.37 -30.10 -16.05
N ASP A 40 5.34 -29.21 -15.99
CA ASP A 40 6.60 -29.39 -15.27
C ASP A 40 6.79 -28.16 -14.37
N GLY A 41 6.41 -28.27 -13.10
CA GLY A 41 6.37 -27.11 -12.20
C GLY A 41 5.65 -27.32 -10.87
N GLY A 42 5.67 -26.27 -10.05
CA GLY A 42 5.03 -26.27 -8.74
C GLY A 42 3.50 -26.20 -8.80
N ALA A 43 2.84 -26.85 -7.84
CA ALA A 43 1.40 -26.84 -7.65
C ALA A 43 1.01 -27.02 -6.18
N GLN A 44 -0.23 -26.67 -5.84
CA GLN A 44 -0.86 -26.97 -4.56
C GLN A 44 -2.01 -27.95 -4.75
N LEU A 45 -2.00 -29.04 -3.97
CA LEU A 45 -3.09 -30.01 -3.95
C LEU A 45 -4.37 -29.38 -3.34
N GLN A 46 -5.47 -29.39 -4.10
CA GLN A 46 -6.73 -28.78 -3.69
C GLN A 46 -7.69 -29.77 -3.04
N ARG A 47 -7.85 -30.94 -3.66
CA ARG A 47 -8.69 -32.03 -3.13
C ARG A 47 -8.32 -33.36 -3.77
N PHE A 48 -8.62 -34.44 -3.07
CA PHE A 48 -8.55 -35.79 -3.61
C PHE A 48 -9.95 -36.26 -3.95
N ASP A 49 -10.20 -36.57 -5.22
CA ASP A 49 -11.44 -37.20 -5.66
C ASP A 49 -11.35 -38.71 -5.43
N ARG A 50 -12.13 -39.21 -4.47
CA ARG A 50 -12.17 -40.63 -4.13
C ARG A 50 -12.82 -41.48 -5.21
N ALA A 51 -13.72 -40.92 -6.04
CA ALA A 51 -14.40 -41.68 -7.07
C ALA A 51 -13.45 -42.02 -8.22
N SER A 52 -12.70 -41.02 -8.69
CA SER A 52 -11.70 -41.20 -9.76
C SER A 52 -10.31 -41.62 -9.26
N GLN A 53 -10.06 -41.57 -7.94
CA GLN A 53 -8.74 -41.76 -7.34
C GLN A 53 -7.70 -40.78 -7.90
N ARG A 54 -8.10 -39.52 -8.09
CA ARG A 54 -7.25 -38.46 -8.67
C ARG A 54 -7.10 -37.28 -7.73
N TRP A 55 -5.92 -36.69 -7.72
CA TRP A 55 -5.68 -35.40 -7.11
C TRP A 55 -6.05 -34.27 -8.06
N LEU A 56 -6.79 -33.28 -7.58
CA LEU A 56 -6.94 -31.99 -8.23
C LEU A 56 -5.86 -31.04 -7.68
N ALA A 57 -5.04 -30.49 -8.55
CA ALA A 57 -3.95 -29.58 -8.20
C ALA A 57 -4.11 -28.24 -8.94
N LEU A 58 -3.78 -27.14 -8.26
CA LEU A 58 -3.67 -25.81 -8.84
C LEU A 58 -2.19 -25.51 -9.03
N THR A 59 -1.77 -25.41 -10.29
CA THR A 59 -0.39 -25.09 -10.70
C THR A 59 -0.05 -23.62 -10.41
N PHE A 60 1.24 -23.30 -10.37
CA PHE A 60 1.72 -21.95 -10.10
C PHE A 60 1.46 -20.97 -11.27
N ASP A 61 1.22 -21.48 -12.48
CA ASP A 61 0.76 -20.68 -13.63
C ASP A 61 -0.78 -20.63 -13.73
N GLY A 62 -1.48 -21.11 -12.71
CA GLY A 62 -2.92 -20.94 -12.53
C GLY A 62 -3.82 -21.93 -13.27
N ARG A 63 -3.26 -23.02 -13.81
CA ARG A 63 -4.03 -24.14 -14.39
C ARG A 63 -4.49 -25.11 -13.32
N LEU A 64 -5.72 -25.61 -13.48
CA LEU A 64 -6.22 -26.73 -12.71
C LEU A 64 -5.96 -28.02 -13.48
N VAL A 65 -5.29 -28.97 -12.84
CA VAL A 65 -4.95 -30.25 -13.45
C VAL A 65 -5.31 -31.40 -12.54
N THR A 66 -5.55 -32.57 -13.13
CA THR A 66 -5.71 -33.81 -12.39
C THR A 66 -4.51 -34.73 -12.57
N SER A 67 -4.12 -35.40 -11.49
CA SER A 67 -3.07 -36.42 -11.50
C SER A 67 -3.58 -37.69 -10.83
N GLN A 68 -3.50 -38.80 -11.57
CA GLN A 68 -3.85 -40.13 -11.07
C GLN A 68 -2.62 -40.88 -10.56
N ASP A 69 -1.45 -40.63 -11.15
CA ASP A 69 -0.22 -41.34 -10.82
C ASP A 69 0.55 -40.59 -9.71
N PRO A 70 0.66 -41.15 -8.49
CA PRO A 70 1.44 -40.54 -7.42
C PRO A 70 2.92 -40.37 -7.74
N SER A 71 3.45 -41.10 -8.73
CA SER A 71 4.85 -40.96 -9.15
C SER A 71 5.14 -39.61 -9.81
N GLN A 72 4.10 -38.95 -10.35
CA GLN A 72 4.17 -37.62 -10.93
C GLN A 72 4.07 -36.50 -9.88
N LEU A 73 3.89 -36.85 -8.59
CA LEU A 73 3.68 -35.91 -7.49
C LEU A 73 4.87 -35.97 -6.52
N ARG A 74 5.89 -35.15 -6.75
CA ARG A 74 7.00 -35.01 -5.81
C ARG A 74 6.66 -33.93 -4.78
N PRO A 75 6.73 -34.18 -3.46
CA PRO A 75 6.61 -33.10 -2.47
C PRO A 75 7.61 -31.97 -2.75
N LEU A 76 7.15 -30.73 -2.64
CA LEU A 76 7.94 -29.54 -2.93
C LEU A 76 8.13 -28.71 -1.66
N GLU A 77 9.39 -28.44 -1.30
CA GLU A 77 9.71 -27.58 -0.18
C GLU A 77 9.64 -26.10 -0.58
N ILE A 78 9.25 -25.24 0.36
CA ILE A 78 9.08 -23.80 0.11
C ILE A 78 10.43 -23.15 -0.27
N GLN A 79 11.54 -23.64 0.29
CA GLN A 79 12.88 -23.15 0.02
C GLN A 79 13.29 -23.32 -1.45
N GLU A 80 12.80 -24.38 -2.12
CA GLU A 80 13.06 -24.61 -3.56
C GLU A 80 12.42 -23.53 -4.44
N LEU A 81 11.40 -22.81 -3.94
CA LEU A 81 10.65 -21.81 -4.68
C LEU A 81 11.25 -20.40 -4.57
N GLY A 82 12.19 -20.18 -3.65
CA GLY A 82 12.74 -18.84 -3.39
C GLY A 82 11.69 -17.82 -2.90
N VAL A 83 10.63 -18.30 -2.24
CA VAL A 83 9.61 -17.46 -1.58
C VAL A 83 9.49 -17.88 -0.11
N ASP A 84 8.96 -16.99 0.74
CA ASP A 84 8.72 -17.31 2.15
C ASP A 84 7.42 -18.10 2.35
N PHE A 85 6.42 -17.85 1.49
CA PHE A 85 5.09 -18.41 1.63
C PHE A 85 4.44 -18.73 0.29
N VAL A 86 3.52 -19.71 0.28
CA VAL A 86 2.60 -19.94 -0.83
C VAL A 86 1.17 -19.70 -0.34
N VAL A 87 0.46 -18.78 -0.98
CA VAL A 87 -0.92 -18.40 -0.67
C VAL A 87 -1.84 -18.97 -1.74
N GLY A 88 -2.33 -20.18 -1.50
CA GLY A 88 -3.34 -20.80 -2.36
C GLY A 88 -4.68 -21.04 -1.67
N PRO A 89 -5.71 -21.44 -2.43
CA PRO A 89 -7.08 -21.62 -1.93
C PRO A 89 -7.23 -22.69 -0.84
N SER A 90 -6.28 -23.63 -0.73
CA SER A 90 -6.26 -24.67 0.30
C SER A 90 -5.37 -24.35 1.51
N SER A 91 -4.82 -23.14 1.59
CA SER A 91 -3.93 -22.74 2.68
C SER A 91 -4.72 -22.41 3.96
N ASN A 92 -4.21 -22.80 5.13
CA ASN A 92 -4.77 -22.36 6.41
C ASN A 92 -4.40 -20.90 6.66
N ARG A 93 -5.39 -20.01 6.54
CA ARG A 93 -5.18 -18.55 6.58
C ARG A 93 -4.70 -18.04 7.94
N GLU A 94 -5.17 -18.60 9.04
CA GLU A 94 -4.82 -18.13 10.39
C GLU A 94 -3.35 -18.44 10.70
N VAL A 95 -2.94 -19.70 10.45
CA VAL A 95 -1.55 -20.14 10.61
C VAL A 95 -0.62 -19.35 9.71
N LEU A 96 -1.04 -19.14 8.45
CA LEU A 96 -0.26 -18.37 7.49
C LEU A 96 -0.11 -16.90 7.91
N ALA A 97 -1.19 -16.27 8.38
CA ALA A 97 -1.17 -14.88 8.82
C ALA A 97 -0.26 -14.67 10.05
N GLU A 98 -0.26 -15.60 11.00
CA GLU A 98 0.65 -15.55 12.15
C GLU A 98 2.12 -15.66 11.73
N ALA A 99 2.42 -16.59 10.80
CA ALA A 99 3.76 -16.75 10.26
C ALA A 99 4.21 -15.51 9.46
N MET A 100 3.33 -14.96 8.63
CA MET A 100 3.56 -13.72 7.87
C MET A 100 3.81 -12.52 8.79
N ALA A 101 3.00 -12.34 9.83
CA ALA A 101 3.19 -11.26 10.80
C ALA A 101 4.51 -11.42 11.56
N SER A 102 4.87 -12.64 11.93
CA SER A 102 6.16 -12.92 12.58
C SER A 102 7.33 -12.57 11.65
N LYS A 103 7.23 -12.90 10.37
CA LYS A 103 8.24 -12.57 9.36
C LYS A 103 8.35 -11.05 9.12
N LEU A 104 7.23 -10.33 9.06
CA LEU A 104 7.21 -8.86 8.99
C LEU A 104 7.87 -8.21 10.21
N VAL A 105 7.64 -8.75 11.42
CA VAL A 105 8.26 -8.23 12.64
C VAL A 105 9.78 -8.40 12.60
N LEU A 106 10.24 -9.60 12.24
CA LEU A 106 11.66 -9.94 12.26
C LEU A 106 12.41 -9.24 11.12
N ASP A 107 11.99 -9.47 9.88
CA ASP A 107 12.75 -9.09 8.69
C ASP A 107 12.25 -7.78 8.08
N GLY A 108 11.04 -7.35 8.44
CA GLY A 108 10.43 -6.12 7.92
C GLY A 108 9.78 -6.32 6.54
N TYR A 109 9.91 -7.49 5.93
CA TYR A 109 9.30 -7.84 4.66
C TYR A 109 9.14 -9.36 4.52
N PHE A 110 8.36 -9.79 3.53
CA PHE A 110 8.38 -11.16 3.01
C PHE A 110 7.88 -11.23 1.56
N VAL A 111 8.21 -12.33 0.89
CA VAL A 111 7.77 -12.65 -0.47
C VAL A 111 6.86 -13.88 -0.43
N SER A 112 5.75 -13.82 -1.13
CA SER A 112 4.81 -14.93 -1.24
C SER A 112 4.43 -15.21 -2.69
N GLN A 113 4.16 -16.47 -3.02
CA GLN A 113 3.56 -16.86 -4.29
C GLN A 113 2.05 -17.02 -4.10
N VAL A 114 1.26 -16.18 -4.77
CA VAL A 114 -0.20 -16.30 -4.81
C VAL A 114 -0.58 -17.26 -5.94
N LEU A 115 -1.51 -18.18 -5.65
CA LEU A 115 -2.03 -19.12 -6.64
C LEU A 115 -3.41 -18.66 -7.08
N ASP A 116 -3.44 -17.93 -8.20
CA ASP A 116 -4.67 -17.48 -8.85
C ASP A 116 -4.98 -18.35 -10.07
N LYS A 117 -6.27 -18.48 -10.41
CA LYS A 117 -6.67 -19.17 -11.62
C LYS A 117 -6.25 -18.35 -12.84
N ARG A 118 -5.74 -19.01 -13.88
CA ARG A 118 -5.27 -18.35 -15.11
C ARG A 118 -6.36 -17.52 -15.79
N THR A 119 -7.61 -17.98 -15.73
CA THR A 119 -8.77 -17.26 -16.26
C THR A 119 -8.98 -15.92 -15.54
N GLU A 120 -8.88 -15.90 -14.21
CA GLU A 120 -9.00 -14.68 -13.41
C GLU A 120 -7.90 -13.67 -13.76
N LEU A 121 -6.65 -14.13 -13.92
CA LEU A 121 -5.53 -13.28 -14.32
C LEU A 121 -5.74 -12.68 -15.72
N SER A 122 -6.22 -13.47 -16.68
CA SER A 122 -6.51 -12.97 -18.03
C SER A 122 -7.66 -11.95 -18.05
N GLU A 123 -8.68 -12.15 -17.21
CA GLU A 123 -9.79 -11.20 -17.05
C GLU A 123 -9.30 -9.88 -16.45
N LEU A 124 -8.47 -9.94 -15.40
CA LEU A 124 -7.85 -8.75 -14.77
C LEU A 124 -7.03 -7.93 -15.77
N LEU A 125 -6.17 -8.58 -16.55
CA LEU A 125 -5.35 -7.89 -17.56
C LEU A 125 -6.18 -7.32 -18.72
N THR A 126 -7.33 -7.91 -19.02
CA THR A 126 -8.25 -7.40 -20.04
C THR A 126 -9.00 -6.18 -19.51
N ALA A 127 -9.55 -6.28 -18.30
CA ALA A 127 -10.29 -5.21 -17.63
C ALA A 127 -9.44 -3.96 -17.35
N GLU A 128 -8.13 -4.15 -17.16
CA GLU A 128 -7.17 -3.06 -17.01
C GLU A 128 -7.28 -2.02 -18.14
N SER A 129 -7.56 -2.45 -19.38
CA SER A 129 -7.70 -1.54 -20.52
C SER A 129 -8.90 -0.58 -20.42
N GLN A 130 -9.83 -0.85 -19.50
CA GLN A 130 -10.99 -0.01 -19.23
C GLN A 130 -10.74 1.01 -18.10
N LEU A 131 -9.55 1.01 -17.49
CA LEU A 131 -9.20 1.91 -16.40
C LEU A 131 -8.62 3.22 -16.92
N ASP A 132 -9.04 4.32 -16.30
CA ASP A 132 -8.49 5.65 -16.56
C ASP A 132 -7.19 5.85 -15.77
N PHE A 133 -6.07 5.59 -16.42
CA PHE A 133 -4.76 5.79 -15.81
C PHE A 133 -4.33 7.26 -15.84
N SER A 134 -3.78 7.70 -14.71
CA SER A 134 -3.16 9.02 -14.56
C SER A 134 -1.77 8.90 -13.92
N ARG A 135 -1.00 9.98 -13.95
CA ARG A 135 0.28 10.07 -13.23
C ARG A 135 0.10 10.89 -11.96
N ILE A 136 0.67 10.39 -10.88
CA ILE A 136 0.68 11.08 -9.59
C ILE A 136 1.50 12.38 -9.72
N PRO A 137 1.14 13.46 -9.01
CA PRO A 137 1.99 14.64 -8.93
C PRO A 137 3.45 14.29 -8.62
N ALA A 138 4.39 14.90 -9.32
CA ALA A 138 5.80 14.53 -9.25
C ALA A 138 6.37 14.59 -7.82
N GLU A 139 5.88 15.51 -6.98
CA GLU A 139 6.28 15.63 -5.56
C GLU A 139 5.83 14.44 -4.68
N PHE A 140 4.80 13.70 -5.08
CA PHE A 140 4.27 12.54 -4.34
C PHE A 140 4.68 11.19 -4.94
N GLU A 141 5.10 11.16 -6.21
CA GLU A 141 5.44 9.95 -6.96
C GLU A 141 6.41 9.01 -6.20
N PRO A 142 7.54 9.49 -5.62
CA PRO A 142 8.46 8.65 -4.83
C PRO A 142 7.81 7.90 -3.66
N TYR A 143 6.72 8.45 -3.12
CA TYR A 143 6.07 7.92 -1.94
C TYR A 143 4.97 6.92 -2.28
N TYR A 144 4.25 7.14 -3.38
CA TYR A 144 3.19 6.24 -3.84
C TYR A 144 3.70 5.12 -4.71
N LEU A 145 4.62 5.40 -5.64
CA LEU A 145 5.10 4.45 -6.64
C LEU A 145 6.54 3.98 -6.38
N GLY A 146 7.22 4.59 -5.42
CA GLY A 146 8.61 4.27 -5.11
C GLY A 146 9.59 5.12 -5.92
N LEU A 147 10.87 5.00 -5.59
CA LEU A 147 11.94 5.76 -6.22
C LEU A 147 12.11 5.32 -7.67
N GLU A 148 12.38 6.29 -8.55
CA GLU A 148 12.66 6.06 -9.98
C GLU A 148 11.56 5.29 -10.72
N SER A 149 10.33 5.35 -10.20
CA SER A 149 9.19 4.69 -10.83
C SER A 149 8.88 5.32 -12.18
N ARG A 150 8.60 4.46 -13.18
CA ARG A 150 8.14 4.85 -14.52
C ARG A 150 6.79 4.22 -14.76
N GLU A 151 5.82 4.65 -13.97
CA GLU A 151 4.50 4.05 -13.93
C GLU A 151 3.40 5.09 -13.90
N ARG A 152 2.25 4.67 -14.42
CA ARG A 152 0.96 5.32 -14.22
C ARG A 152 0.11 4.46 -13.30
N HIS A 153 -0.93 5.06 -12.75
CA HIS A 153 -1.81 4.40 -11.80
C HIS A 153 -3.27 4.70 -12.07
N ALA A 154 -4.14 3.79 -11.66
CA ALA A 154 -5.58 3.98 -11.55
C ALA A 154 -5.99 3.56 -10.13
N LEU A 155 -6.79 4.39 -9.47
CA LEU A 155 -7.40 4.04 -8.19
C LEU A 155 -8.78 3.46 -8.48
N ILE A 156 -9.04 2.24 -8.00
CA ILE A 156 -10.36 1.63 -8.17
C ILE A 156 -11.29 2.19 -7.11
N ASP A 157 -12.24 3.00 -7.55
CA ASP A 157 -13.44 3.31 -6.78
C ASP A 157 -14.59 2.42 -7.26
N PHE A 158 -14.95 1.41 -6.47
CA PHE A 158 -15.99 0.45 -6.84
C PHE A 158 -17.39 1.07 -6.96
N GLU A 159 -17.60 2.30 -6.45
CA GLU A 159 -18.86 3.02 -6.59
C GLU A 159 -18.94 3.78 -7.94
N GLU A 160 -17.79 4.14 -8.52
CA GLU A 160 -17.72 4.92 -9.77
C GLU A 160 -17.31 4.09 -11.00
N CYS A 161 -16.72 2.90 -10.80
CA CYS A 161 -16.28 2.02 -11.88
C CYS A 161 -17.46 1.33 -12.60
N SER A 162 -17.19 0.82 -13.81
CA SER A 162 -18.13 -0.04 -14.53
C SER A 162 -18.39 -1.35 -13.77
N ASP A 163 -19.58 -1.93 -13.95
CA ASP A 163 -19.95 -3.22 -13.35
C ASP A 163 -18.95 -4.34 -13.71
N GLU A 164 -18.35 -4.29 -14.91
CA GLU A 164 -17.35 -5.25 -15.35
C GLU A 164 -16.04 -5.14 -14.54
N VAL A 165 -15.51 -3.91 -14.39
CA VAL A 165 -14.32 -3.65 -13.58
C VAL A 165 -14.58 -4.05 -12.12
N THR A 166 -15.74 -3.67 -11.57
CA THR A 166 -16.13 -4.03 -10.21
C THR A 166 -16.19 -5.54 -10.02
N ARG A 167 -16.85 -6.28 -10.93
CA ARG A 167 -16.89 -7.74 -10.91
C ARG A 167 -15.49 -8.35 -10.89
N ILE A 168 -14.61 -7.90 -11.78
CA ILE A 168 -13.29 -8.52 -12.00
C ILE A 168 -12.31 -8.20 -10.85
N PHE A 169 -12.29 -6.96 -10.34
CA PHE A 169 -11.35 -6.55 -9.29
C PHE A 169 -11.84 -6.83 -7.87
N SER A 170 -13.14 -7.01 -7.64
CA SER A 170 -13.71 -7.21 -6.29
C SER A 170 -13.17 -8.44 -5.58
N ASP A 171 -12.87 -9.53 -6.31
CA ASP A 171 -12.29 -10.74 -5.72
C ASP A 171 -10.86 -10.50 -5.23
N SER A 172 -10.03 -9.83 -6.04
CA SER A 172 -8.67 -9.42 -5.67
C SER A 172 -8.68 -8.47 -4.47
N ASP A 173 -9.57 -7.48 -4.47
CA ASP A 173 -9.74 -6.52 -3.40
C ASP A 173 -10.21 -7.18 -2.09
N THR A 174 -11.15 -8.11 -2.18
CA THR A 174 -11.63 -8.94 -1.05
C THR A 174 -10.50 -9.82 -0.49
N ARG A 175 -9.68 -10.42 -1.35
CA ARG A 175 -8.50 -11.22 -0.94
C ARG A 175 -7.52 -10.36 -0.14
N LEU A 176 -7.17 -9.17 -0.64
CA LEU A 176 -6.26 -8.25 0.05
C LEU A 176 -6.84 -7.71 1.38
N THR A 177 -8.15 -7.46 1.43
CA THR A 177 -8.85 -7.10 2.68
C THR A 177 -8.71 -8.21 3.72
N ARG A 178 -9.06 -9.45 3.35
CA ARG A 178 -8.98 -10.61 4.25
C ARG A 178 -7.55 -10.88 4.72
N LEU A 179 -6.57 -10.70 3.84
CA LEU A 179 -5.15 -10.79 4.19
C LEU A 179 -4.78 -9.72 5.23
N GLY A 180 -5.17 -8.47 4.98
CA GLY A 180 -4.95 -7.35 5.90
C GLY A 180 -5.57 -7.58 7.28
N ASP A 181 -6.81 -8.07 7.34
CA ASP A 181 -7.50 -8.39 8.58
C ASP A 181 -6.82 -9.51 9.36
N SER A 182 -6.39 -10.57 8.66
CA SER A 182 -5.72 -11.72 9.27
C SER A 182 -4.36 -11.31 9.85
N ILE A 183 -3.58 -10.54 9.10
CA ILE A 183 -2.25 -10.07 9.54
C ILE A 183 -2.38 -9.00 10.63
N SER A 184 -3.42 -8.14 10.60
CA SER A 184 -3.67 -7.07 11.57
C SER A 184 -3.72 -7.60 13.01
N THR A 185 -4.42 -8.72 13.22
CA THR A 185 -4.55 -9.34 14.54
C THR A 185 -3.18 -9.74 15.09
N ALA A 186 -2.38 -10.44 14.29
CA ALA A 186 -1.05 -10.90 14.69
C ALA A 186 -0.03 -9.76 14.82
N LEU A 187 -0.11 -8.71 13.98
CA LEU A 187 0.75 -7.53 14.10
C LEU A 187 0.43 -6.71 15.36
N ARG A 188 -0.84 -6.63 15.76
CA ARG A 188 -1.24 -5.94 16.98
C ARG A 188 -0.61 -6.58 18.21
N GLU A 189 -0.58 -7.90 18.27
CA GLU A 189 0.01 -8.64 19.39
C GLU A 189 1.54 -8.49 19.45
N LYS A 190 2.21 -8.51 18.28
CA LYS A 190 3.68 -8.51 18.21
C LYS A 190 4.31 -7.11 18.24
N LEU A 191 3.67 -6.11 17.61
CA LEU A 191 4.21 -4.74 17.48
C LEU A 191 3.41 -3.69 18.25
N GLY A 192 2.24 -4.02 18.81
CA GLY A 192 1.31 -3.03 19.35
C GLY A 192 0.66 -2.15 18.25
N THR A 193 0.95 -2.41 16.99
CA THR A 193 0.43 -1.63 15.85
C THR A 193 -0.96 -2.14 15.48
N ARG A 194 -1.97 -1.31 15.70
CA ARG A 194 -3.33 -1.60 15.25
C ARG A 194 -3.52 -1.13 13.81
N ILE A 195 -3.66 -2.06 12.88
CA ILE A 195 -4.17 -1.76 11.54
C ILE A 195 -5.68 -1.54 11.67
N THR A 196 -6.15 -0.42 11.11
CA THR A 196 -7.54 0.05 11.20
C THR A 196 -8.28 0.04 9.87
N GLY A 197 -7.56 -0.19 8.78
CA GLY A 197 -8.12 -0.27 7.44
C GLY A 197 -7.02 -0.34 6.40
N ARG A 198 -7.39 -0.12 5.14
CA ARG A 198 -6.46 -0.03 4.02
C ARG A 198 -6.90 1.06 3.05
N THR A 199 -6.03 1.40 2.10
CA THR A 199 -6.43 2.24 0.96
C THR A 199 -7.22 1.42 -0.06
N ASN A 200 -7.95 2.12 -0.92
CA ASN A 200 -8.53 1.54 -2.13
C ASN A 200 -7.44 0.81 -2.95
N LEU A 201 -7.88 -0.13 -3.78
CA LEU A 201 -7.00 -0.89 -4.65
C LEU A 201 -6.41 0.06 -5.71
N MET A 202 -5.10 0.12 -5.76
CA MET A 202 -4.37 0.87 -6.78
C MET A 202 -3.83 -0.09 -7.83
N VAL A 203 -4.21 0.10 -9.08
CA VAL A 203 -3.64 -0.62 -10.23
C VAL A 203 -2.51 0.23 -10.78
N ARG A 204 -1.31 -0.32 -10.81
CA ARG A 204 -0.09 0.31 -11.33
C ARG A 204 0.28 -0.36 -12.63
N GLN A 205 0.71 0.45 -13.60
CA GLN A 205 1.16 -0.04 -14.89
C GLN A 205 2.45 0.67 -15.29
N THR A 206 3.49 -0.10 -15.62
CA THR A 206 4.70 0.46 -16.23
C THR A 206 4.44 0.89 -17.66
N PHE A 207 5.10 1.97 -18.06
CA PHE A 207 5.08 2.42 -19.44
C PHE A 207 5.76 1.41 -20.35
N SER A 208 5.18 1.19 -21.54
CA SER A 208 5.75 0.32 -22.57
C SER A 208 6.90 0.98 -23.32
N SER A 209 6.90 2.32 -23.39
CA SER A 209 7.90 3.12 -24.08
C SER A 209 8.05 4.50 -23.43
N SER A 210 9.15 5.20 -23.73
CA SER A 210 9.34 6.59 -23.30
C SER A 210 8.35 7.56 -23.97
N GLU A 211 7.82 7.25 -25.15
CA GLU A 211 6.80 8.07 -25.82
C GLU A 211 5.46 8.02 -25.06
N GLU A 212 5.07 6.84 -24.57
CA GLU A 212 3.89 6.68 -23.72
C GLU A 212 4.06 7.46 -22.41
N GLU A 213 5.24 7.41 -21.80
CA GLU A 213 5.54 8.20 -20.60
C GLU A 213 5.43 9.71 -20.86
N LEU A 214 5.96 10.21 -21.98
CA LEU A 214 5.87 11.61 -22.35
C LEU A 214 4.43 12.07 -22.60
N SER A 215 3.54 11.15 -23.02
CA SER A 215 2.11 11.45 -23.16
C SER A 215 1.37 11.54 -21.81
N CYS A 216 1.93 10.96 -20.74
CA CYS A 216 1.35 10.92 -19.41
C CYS A 216 2.17 11.79 -18.44
N GLN A 217 2.07 13.11 -18.63
CA GLN A 217 2.76 14.07 -17.77
C GLN A 217 2.19 14.08 -16.35
N PRO A 218 3.03 14.22 -15.32
CA PRO A 218 2.56 14.38 -13.95
C PRO A 218 1.80 15.69 -13.80
N VAL A 219 0.88 15.74 -12.83
CA VAL A 219 0.22 16.99 -12.46
C VAL A 219 1.24 17.91 -11.78
N ASP A 220 1.42 19.13 -12.31
CA ASP A 220 2.47 20.06 -11.85
C ASP A 220 2.31 20.46 -10.39
N HIS A 221 1.07 20.76 -9.95
CA HIS A 221 0.80 21.30 -8.63
C HIS A 221 -0.45 20.66 -8.01
N PRO A 222 -0.29 19.80 -6.99
CA PRO A 222 -1.44 19.21 -6.33
C PRO A 222 -2.22 20.27 -5.54
N GLY A 223 -3.53 20.08 -5.52
CA GLY A 223 -4.45 20.90 -4.74
C GLY A 223 -4.21 20.78 -3.23
N SER A 224 -4.80 21.69 -2.46
CA SER A 224 -4.75 21.62 -0.98
C SER A 224 -5.35 20.32 -0.44
N THR A 225 -6.47 19.88 -1.01
CA THR A 225 -7.15 18.62 -0.65
C THR A 225 -6.26 17.40 -0.90
N GLU A 226 -5.60 17.33 -2.06
CA GLU A 226 -4.71 16.22 -2.40
C GLU A 226 -3.50 16.16 -1.47
N ARG A 227 -2.89 17.32 -1.16
CA ARG A 227 -1.83 17.44 -0.16
C ARG A 227 -2.27 16.93 1.21
N GLU A 228 -3.47 17.28 1.66
CA GLU A 228 -3.99 16.79 2.94
C GLU A 228 -4.19 15.27 2.93
N MET A 229 -4.78 14.73 1.86
CA MET A 229 -4.96 13.28 1.68
C MET A 229 -3.62 12.54 1.67
N PHE A 230 -2.64 13.06 0.92
CA PHE A 230 -1.27 12.55 0.88
C PHE A 230 -0.66 12.51 2.29
N MET A 231 -0.70 13.63 3.00
CA MET A 231 -0.14 13.73 4.36
C MET A 231 -0.85 12.79 5.35
N SER A 232 -2.17 12.62 5.21
CA SER A 232 -2.96 11.68 6.01
C SER A 232 -2.52 10.23 5.75
N LEU A 233 -2.31 9.87 4.49
CA LEU A 233 -1.82 8.55 4.09
C LEU A 233 -0.40 8.30 4.61
N MET A 234 0.53 9.23 4.38
CA MET A 234 1.95 9.07 4.77
C MET A 234 2.12 8.86 6.27
N LYS A 235 1.32 9.52 7.10
CA LYS A 235 1.34 9.35 8.56
C LYS A 235 0.78 8.01 9.04
N ARG A 236 -0.10 7.40 8.24
CA ARG A 236 -0.89 6.23 8.64
C ARG A 236 -0.41 4.94 8.01
N ARG A 237 0.23 4.96 6.84
CA ARG A 237 0.71 3.74 6.18
C ARG A 237 1.71 3.00 7.09
N ARG A 238 1.51 1.70 7.25
CA ARG A 238 2.38 0.83 8.05
C ARG A 238 2.99 -0.30 7.22
N VAL A 239 2.17 -0.91 6.37
CA VAL A 239 2.59 -2.00 5.47
C VAL A 239 2.15 -1.65 4.05
N CYS A 240 3.04 -1.84 3.09
CA CYS A 240 2.71 -1.81 1.68
C CYS A 240 2.56 -3.25 1.19
N VAL A 241 1.49 -3.51 0.43
CA VAL A 241 1.21 -4.80 -0.21
C VAL A 241 1.27 -4.57 -1.71
N MET A 242 2.16 -5.29 -2.40
CA MET A 242 2.30 -5.27 -3.86
C MET A 242 2.09 -6.67 -4.42
N HIS A 243 1.12 -6.85 -5.32
CA HIS A 243 0.85 -8.11 -6.00
C HIS A 243 1.08 -7.97 -7.51
N PHE A 244 2.07 -8.68 -8.02
CA PHE A 244 2.55 -8.56 -9.40
C PHE A 244 1.75 -9.50 -10.30
N LEU A 245 0.94 -8.95 -11.20
CA LEU A 245 0.08 -9.73 -12.10
C LEU A 245 0.78 -10.11 -13.41
N GLY A 246 1.83 -9.38 -13.78
CA GLY A 246 2.57 -9.59 -15.03
C GLY A 246 2.04 -8.74 -16.18
N PRO A 247 2.26 -9.14 -17.44
CA PRO A 247 2.76 -10.45 -17.89
C PRO A 247 4.29 -10.61 -17.79
N ARG A 248 5.04 -9.53 -17.55
CA ARG A 248 6.50 -9.56 -17.46
C ARG A 248 6.98 -9.70 -16.02
N THR A 249 8.18 -10.26 -15.87
CA THR A 249 8.91 -10.20 -14.61
C THR A 249 9.52 -8.81 -14.44
N SER A 250 9.36 -8.24 -13.26
CA SER A 250 9.92 -6.94 -12.89
C SER A 250 10.92 -7.08 -11.74
N LYS A 251 11.59 -6.00 -11.38
CA LYS A 251 12.53 -5.94 -10.25
C LYS A 251 11.99 -4.98 -9.20
N LEU A 252 11.84 -5.48 -7.98
CA LEU A 252 11.51 -4.68 -6.80
C LEU A 252 12.75 -4.58 -5.92
N LYS A 253 13.25 -3.36 -5.72
CA LYS A 253 14.35 -3.09 -4.79
C LYS A 253 13.79 -2.52 -3.50
N LEU A 254 14.00 -3.18 -2.37
CA LEU A 254 13.70 -2.63 -1.04
C LEU A 254 14.94 -1.96 -0.48
N ILE A 255 14.83 -0.67 -0.17
CA ILE A 255 15.94 0.20 0.26
C ILE A 255 15.80 0.43 1.76
N SER A 256 16.79 0.00 2.53
CA SER A 256 16.70 0.05 4.00
C SER A 256 16.77 1.49 4.50
N ARG A 257 15.77 1.91 5.28
CA ARG A 257 15.77 3.20 5.98
C ARG A 257 16.64 3.18 7.25
N GLU A 258 17.15 2.02 7.65
CA GLU A 258 17.95 1.82 8.86
C GLU A 258 19.44 1.68 8.53
N GLY A 259 19.83 1.90 7.28
CA GLY A 259 21.21 1.73 6.81
C GLY A 259 21.64 0.26 6.64
N GLY A 260 20.68 -0.67 6.62
CA GLY A 260 20.92 -2.06 6.25
C GLY A 260 21.16 -2.25 4.75
N PRO A 261 21.50 -3.47 4.30
CA PRO A 261 21.66 -3.75 2.88
C PRO A 261 20.34 -3.60 2.14
N ASP A 262 20.41 -3.07 0.92
CA ASP A 262 19.29 -3.08 -0.01
C ASP A 262 19.02 -4.52 -0.47
N LEU A 263 17.76 -4.84 -0.75
CA LEU A 263 17.31 -6.16 -1.17
C LEU A 263 16.71 -6.07 -2.56
N GLU A 264 17.15 -6.91 -3.47
CA GLU A 264 16.58 -7.04 -4.82
C GLU A 264 15.70 -8.28 -4.89
N ILE A 265 14.44 -8.09 -5.26
CA ILE A 265 13.44 -9.14 -5.36
C ILE A 265 12.99 -9.24 -6.81
N GLU A 266 13.12 -10.43 -7.39
CA GLU A 266 12.53 -10.73 -8.69
C GLU A 266 11.01 -10.85 -8.54
N ALA A 267 10.28 -9.87 -9.09
CA ALA A 267 8.84 -9.73 -9.03
C ALA A 267 8.19 -10.33 -10.29
N SER A 268 8.18 -11.66 -10.36
CA SER A 268 7.50 -12.45 -11.40
C SER A 268 5.98 -12.48 -11.21
N PRO A 269 5.19 -12.79 -12.25
CA PRO A 269 3.74 -12.90 -12.14
C PRO A 269 3.30 -13.86 -11.01
N GLY A 270 2.27 -13.46 -10.27
CA GLY A 270 1.73 -14.16 -9.10
C GLY A 270 2.52 -13.95 -7.80
N LYS A 271 3.68 -13.28 -7.82
CA LYS A 271 4.36 -12.92 -6.58
C LYS A 271 3.66 -11.76 -5.88
N MET A 272 3.59 -11.85 -4.56
CA MET A 272 3.10 -10.79 -3.70
C MET A 272 4.15 -10.48 -2.62
N VAL A 273 4.53 -9.21 -2.52
CA VAL A 273 5.52 -8.72 -1.56
C VAL A 273 4.83 -7.81 -0.55
N LEU A 274 5.09 -8.05 0.73
CA LEU A 274 4.65 -7.21 1.82
C LEU A 274 5.87 -6.67 2.56
N PHE A 275 5.88 -5.37 2.86
CA PHE A 275 6.97 -4.76 3.62
C PHE A 275 6.50 -3.60 4.50
N MET A 276 7.20 -3.41 5.61
CA MET A 276 6.98 -2.33 6.58
C MET A 276 7.51 -1.01 6.00
N THR A 277 6.62 -0.04 5.77
CA THR A 277 6.97 1.25 5.15
C THR A 277 7.90 2.11 6.01
N GLU A 278 8.00 1.80 7.31
CA GLU A 278 8.92 2.45 8.24
C GLU A 278 10.35 1.92 8.12
N ARG A 279 10.53 0.67 7.70
CA ARG A 279 11.85 0.01 7.57
C ARG A 279 12.40 0.12 6.14
N PHE A 280 11.53 0.17 5.14
CA PHE A 280 11.93 0.18 3.74
C PHE A 280 11.30 1.34 2.96
N GLN A 281 12.11 1.96 2.11
CA GLN A 281 11.65 2.55 0.86
C GLN A 281 11.73 1.48 -0.23
N TYR A 282 11.20 1.77 -1.41
CA TYR A 282 11.31 0.82 -2.52
C TYR A 282 11.45 1.55 -3.85
N SER A 283 12.00 0.82 -4.82
CA SER A 283 12.03 1.17 -6.24
C SER A 283 11.50 -0.01 -7.03
N HIS A 284 10.70 0.25 -8.07
CA HIS A 284 10.13 -0.79 -8.90
C HIS A 284 10.36 -0.44 -10.37
N THR A 285 11.05 -1.35 -11.07
CA THR A 285 11.45 -1.16 -12.45
C THR A 285 11.11 -2.38 -13.28
N CYS A 286 10.68 -2.18 -14.52
CA CYS A 286 10.40 -3.27 -15.47
C CYS A 286 10.77 -2.84 -16.89
N ASP A 287 11.35 -3.78 -17.64
CA ASP A 287 11.58 -3.60 -19.07
C ASP A 287 10.30 -3.94 -19.85
N GLY A 288 9.47 -2.91 -20.04
CA GLY A 288 8.19 -2.96 -20.74
C GLY A 288 7.00 -3.02 -19.80
N LYS A 289 5.81 -3.23 -20.39
CA LYS A 289 4.53 -3.20 -19.68
C LYS A 289 4.38 -4.38 -18.71
N THR A 290 4.10 -4.05 -17.45
CA THR A 290 3.66 -4.96 -16.39
C THR A 290 2.60 -4.28 -15.54
N THR A 291 1.76 -5.08 -14.89
CA THR A 291 0.64 -4.65 -14.06
C THR A 291 0.84 -5.14 -12.63
N THR A 292 0.65 -4.24 -11.68
CA THR A 292 0.83 -4.50 -10.24
C THR A 292 -0.37 -3.95 -9.48
N LEU A 293 -0.94 -4.75 -8.59
CA LEU A 293 -1.92 -4.29 -7.62
C LEU A 293 -1.20 -3.82 -6.36
N GLN A 294 -1.63 -2.69 -5.82
CA GLN A 294 -1.06 -2.11 -4.61
C GLN A 294 -2.16 -1.67 -3.64
N THR A 295 -1.91 -1.90 -2.35
CA THR A 295 -2.67 -1.28 -1.26
C THR A 295 -1.77 -1.03 -0.06
N TRP A 296 -2.10 -0.03 0.76
CA TRP A 296 -1.44 0.21 2.04
C TRP A 296 -2.34 -0.19 3.18
N LEU A 297 -1.81 -0.95 4.13
CA LEU A 297 -2.45 -1.17 5.42
C LEU A 297 -2.19 0.03 6.32
N LEU A 298 -3.27 0.58 6.86
CA LEU A 298 -3.28 1.85 7.59
C LEU A 298 -3.37 1.61 9.09
N GLY A 299 -2.42 2.19 9.82
CA GLY A 299 -2.50 2.33 11.27
C GLY A 299 -3.64 3.25 11.70
N GLN A 300 -3.91 3.25 13.00
CA GLN A 300 -4.90 4.13 13.62
C GLN A 300 -4.60 5.61 13.28
N ARG A 301 -5.67 6.35 12.96
CA ARG A 301 -5.58 7.81 12.77
C ARG A 301 -5.11 8.44 14.09
N PRO A 302 -4.09 9.31 14.07
CA PRO A 302 -3.70 10.05 15.27
C PRO A 302 -4.90 10.84 15.80
N GLU A 303 -5.35 10.50 17.02
CA GLU A 303 -6.38 11.24 17.73
C GLU A 303 -5.69 12.21 18.70
N TYR A 304 -5.82 13.49 18.44
CA TYR A 304 -5.32 14.53 19.35
C TYR A 304 -6.48 14.97 20.24
N LYS A 305 -6.35 14.75 21.55
CA LYS A 305 -7.26 15.29 22.55
C LYS A 305 -6.56 16.46 23.24
N MET A 306 -7.13 17.65 23.15
CA MET A 306 -6.69 18.78 23.96
C MET A 306 -7.08 18.49 25.41
N LEU A 307 -6.11 18.13 26.26
CA LEU A 307 -6.39 17.68 27.63
C LEU A 307 -6.75 18.82 28.58
N SER A 308 -6.06 19.95 28.46
CA SER A 308 -6.38 21.16 29.21
C SER A 308 -5.84 22.37 28.47
N PHE A 309 -6.54 23.49 28.60
CA PHE A 309 -6.07 24.80 28.18
C PHE A 309 -5.86 25.62 29.45
N GLY A 310 -4.62 26.03 29.71
CA GLY A 310 -4.30 26.93 30.81
C GLY A 310 -4.47 28.38 30.38
N GLY A 311 -5.15 29.19 31.20
CA GLY A 311 -5.42 30.59 30.91
C GLY A 311 -6.81 31.00 31.40
N ASP A 312 -7.05 32.30 31.45
CA ASP A 312 -8.36 32.82 31.79
C ASP A 312 -9.32 32.69 30.58
N LEU A 313 -10.04 31.58 30.51
CA LEU A 313 -11.05 31.32 29.48
C LEU A 313 -12.20 32.34 29.52
N SER A 314 -12.37 33.09 30.62
CA SER A 314 -13.35 34.17 30.69
C SER A 314 -13.00 35.33 29.75
N VAL A 315 -11.75 35.42 29.26
CA VAL A 315 -11.37 36.34 28.19
C VAL A 315 -11.90 35.88 26.83
N LEU A 316 -12.02 34.58 26.58
CA LEU A 316 -12.51 34.04 25.30
C LEU A 316 -14.05 34.02 25.21
N ALA A 317 -14.76 33.92 26.33
CA ALA A 317 -16.22 33.84 26.32
C ALA A 317 -16.91 35.09 25.72
N PRO A 318 -16.51 36.35 26.05
CA PRO A 318 -17.01 37.54 25.36
C PRO A 318 -16.55 37.64 23.91
N MET A 319 -15.38 37.08 23.57
CA MET A 319 -14.81 37.12 22.22
C MET A 319 -15.55 36.21 21.24
N ALA A 320 -16.10 35.09 21.71
CA ALA A 320 -16.90 34.18 20.89
C ALA A 320 -18.27 34.78 20.53
N GLU A 321 -18.85 35.61 21.40
CA GLU A 321 -20.19 36.20 21.19
C GLU A 321 -20.17 37.49 20.38
N LYS A 322 -19.15 38.34 20.54
CA LYS A 322 -19.09 39.66 19.87
C LYS A 322 -17.99 39.79 18.82
N GLY A 323 -17.04 38.86 18.77
CA GLY A 323 -15.74 39.13 18.14
C GLY A 323 -14.96 40.16 18.96
N ILE A 324 -13.63 40.12 18.88
CA ILE A 324 -12.79 41.15 19.49
C ILE A 324 -12.94 42.41 18.65
N GLU A 325 -13.39 43.53 19.24
CA GLU A 325 -13.18 44.82 18.60
C GLU A 325 -11.66 45.00 18.41
N PRO A 326 -11.17 45.16 17.17
CA PRO A 326 -9.74 45.21 16.91
C PRO A 326 -9.12 46.27 17.83
N PRO A 327 -7.96 45.98 18.46
CA PRO A 327 -7.34 46.89 19.40
C PRO A 327 -7.22 48.29 18.78
N LYS A 328 -7.64 49.32 19.52
CA LYS A 328 -7.60 50.70 19.03
C LYS A 328 -6.13 51.10 18.82
N GLY A 329 -5.69 51.19 17.56
CA GLY A 329 -4.30 51.46 17.17
C GLY A 329 -3.90 50.74 15.88
N GLU A 330 -2.59 50.66 15.59
CA GLU A 330 -2.05 49.86 14.48
C GLU A 330 -2.33 48.36 14.73
N GLY A 331 -3.29 47.79 14.01
CA GLY A 331 -3.63 46.38 14.10
C GLY A 331 -2.55 45.49 13.47
N VAL A 332 -2.10 44.48 14.22
CA VAL A 332 -1.29 43.40 13.66
C VAL A 332 -2.24 42.37 13.05
N VAL A 333 -2.11 42.14 11.74
CA VAL A 333 -2.95 41.19 11.02
C VAL A 333 -2.10 39.97 10.68
N VAL A 334 -2.49 38.81 11.22
CA VAL A 334 -1.98 37.52 10.75
C VAL A 334 -2.60 37.29 9.38
N THR A 335 -1.85 37.58 8.34
CA THR A 335 -2.30 37.46 6.94
C THR A 335 -2.13 36.05 6.40
N GLY A 336 -1.40 35.19 7.10
CA GLY A 336 -1.28 33.78 6.75
C GLY A 336 -0.61 32.95 7.83
N MET A 337 -1.12 31.74 8.03
CA MET A 337 -0.40 30.68 8.73
C MET A 337 -0.09 29.58 7.73
N ALA A 338 1.16 29.14 7.70
CA ALA A 338 1.58 27.99 6.94
C ALA A 338 2.18 26.97 7.91
N THR A 339 1.87 25.69 7.73
CA THR A 339 2.51 24.62 8.49
C THR A 339 3.26 23.75 7.51
N GLN A 340 4.58 23.65 7.67
CA GLN A 340 5.35 22.66 6.94
C GLN A 340 5.35 21.39 7.79
N ILE A 341 4.41 20.51 7.49
CA ILE A 341 4.38 19.19 8.09
C ILE A 341 5.38 18.33 7.31
N GLY A 342 6.49 17.96 7.93
CA GLY A 342 7.46 17.05 7.33
C GLY A 342 6.77 15.75 6.91
N GLY A 343 6.75 15.47 5.61
CA GLY A 343 6.08 14.29 5.03
C GLY A 343 6.74 12.97 5.41
N ASP A 344 8.02 12.99 5.77
CA ASP A 344 8.82 11.78 6.02
C ASP A 344 9.73 11.89 7.27
N SER A 345 9.53 12.91 8.11
CA SER A 345 10.37 13.09 9.31
C SER A 345 9.98 12.05 10.35
N LYS A 346 10.71 10.94 10.40
CA LYS A 346 10.78 10.05 11.58
C LYS A 346 11.03 10.87 12.86
N ASP A 347 11.62 12.06 12.72
CA ASP A 347 11.62 13.12 13.72
C ASP A 347 10.41 14.07 13.57
N MET A 348 9.30 13.75 14.25
CA MET A 348 8.28 14.77 14.57
C MET A 348 8.83 15.98 15.36
N ARG A 349 10.12 15.97 15.72
CA ARG A 349 10.85 17.09 16.33
C ARG A 349 11.12 18.23 15.35
N GLU A 350 11.07 17.99 14.04
CA GLU A 350 11.37 19.00 13.00
C GLU A 350 10.13 19.55 12.29
N SER A 351 8.94 19.41 12.89
CA SER A 351 7.78 20.15 12.40
C SER A 351 8.02 21.65 12.58
N CYS A 352 8.10 22.38 11.47
CA CYS A 352 8.25 23.82 11.46
C CYS A 352 6.89 24.47 11.20
N PHE A 353 6.45 25.31 12.12
CA PHE A 353 5.29 26.18 11.92
C PHE A 353 5.79 27.53 11.40
N PHE A 354 5.12 28.07 10.39
CA PHE A 354 5.40 29.39 9.85
C PHE A 354 4.19 30.29 10.10
N CYS A 355 4.38 31.36 10.86
CA CYS A 355 3.37 32.40 11.01
C CYS A 355 3.83 33.63 10.23
N CYS A 356 3.04 34.06 9.24
CA CYS A 356 3.26 35.32 8.55
C CYS A 356 2.44 36.40 9.25
N ILE A 357 3.15 37.37 9.80
CA ILE A 357 2.56 38.52 10.48
C ILE A 357 2.83 39.75 9.63
N SER A 358 1.77 40.42 9.19
CA SER A 358 1.88 41.71 8.52
C SER A 358 1.55 42.83 9.50
N LYS A 359 2.33 43.91 9.42
CA LYS A 359 2.04 45.16 10.13
C LYS A 359 1.70 46.24 9.09
N PRO A 360 0.43 46.39 8.70
CA PRO A 360 0.04 47.47 7.80
C PRO A 360 0.15 48.80 8.54
N LYS A 361 0.91 49.74 7.97
CA LYS A 361 0.94 51.12 8.47
C LYS A 361 -0.17 51.90 7.77
N TRP A 362 -1.15 52.39 8.54
CA TRP A 362 -2.31 53.08 7.98
C TRP A 362 -1.86 54.35 7.24
N GLY A 363 -2.06 54.40 5.92
CA GLY A 363 -1.68 55.54 5.07
C GLY A 363 -0.27 55.50 4.45
N SER A 364 0.45 54.37 4.47
CA SER A 364 1.70 54.21 3.70
C SER A 364 1.69 52.94 2.85
N GLU A 365 2.29 52.99 1.65
CA GLU A 365 2.46 51.82 0.76
C GLU A 365 3.51 50.81 1.27
N ASP A 366 4.26 51.16 2.32
CA ASP A 366 5.29 50.28 2.91
C ASP A 366 4.66 49.19 3.79
N HIS A 367 4.45 48.00 3.23
CA HIS A 367 4.06 46.81 3.95
C HIS A 367 5.30 46.03 4.44
N LYS A 368 5.46 45.90 5.76
CA LYS A 368 6.43 44.97 6.36
C LYS A 368 5.74 43.66 6.72
N CYS A 369 6.19 42.58 6.09
CA CYS A 369 5.79 41.21 6.41
C CYS A 369 6.93 40.53 7.18
N TYR A 370 6.59 39.91 8.30
CA TYR A 370 7.51 39.13 9.13
C TYR A 370 7.12 37.65 9.06
N TRP A 371 8.10 36.79 8.82
CA TRP A 371 7.93 35.34 8.89
C TRP A 371 8.53 34.84 10.19
N LEU A 372 7.70 34.19 11.02
CA LEU A 372 8.13 33.55 12.25
C LEU A 372 8.16 32.04 12.04
N MET A 373 9.34 31.44 12.20
CA MET A 373 9.53 30.00 12.14
C MET A 373 9.58 29.44 13.56
N PHE A 374 8.70 28.49 13.87
CA PHE A 374 8.68 27.78 15.15
C PHE A 374 9.11 26.33 14.92
N ASN A 375 10.28 25.96 15.44
CA ASN A 375 10.71 24.56 15.48
C ASN A 375 10.21 23.93 16.79
N LYS A 376 9.60 22.74 16.72
CA LYS A 376 9.10 22.01 17.89
C LYS A 376 10.20 21.70 18.92
N ALA A 377 11.45 21.54 18.50
CA ALA A 377 12.58 21.39 19.42
C ALA A 377 12.83 22.61 20.33
N ALA A 378 12.31 23.79 19.95
CA ALA A 378 12.43 25.04 20.71
C ALA A 378 11.21 25.33 21.63
N LEU A 379 10.15 24.52 21.58
CA LEU A 379 8.94 24.76 22.38
C LEU A 379 9.10 24.48 23.88
N SER A 380 10.20 23.87 24.33
CA SER A 380 10.61 23.87 25.74
C SER A 380 11.02 25.27 26.24
N GLY A 381 11.13 26.26 25.35
CA GLY A 381 11.40 27.66 25.64
C GLY A 381 10.29 28.61 25.19
N LEU A 382 9.02 28.29 25.46
CA LEU A 382 7.85 29.15 25.16
C LEU A 382 8.03 30.61 25.64
N GLU A 383 8.73 30.83 26.78
CA GLU A 383 9.11 32.19 27.24
C GLU A 383 10.09 32.91 26.30
N SER A 384 11.06 32.20 25.73
CA SER A 384 12.01 32.78 24.78
C SER A 384 11.31 33.18 23.48
N CYS A 385 10.37 32.36 23.02
CA CYS A 385 9.59 32.65 21.82
C CYS A 385 8.67 33.87 22.02
N TYR A 386 8.04 33.97 23.20
CA TYR A 386 7.26 35.15 23.59
C TYR A 386 8.13 36.41 23.69
N ARG A 387 9.35 36.32 24.25
CA ARG A 387 10.31 37.44 24.30
C ARG A 387 10.75 37.89 22.91
N SER A 388 11.07 36.96 22.01
CA SER A 388 11.43 37.29 20.62
C SER A 388 10.28 37.95 19.86
N LEU A 389 9.04 37.47 20.05
CA LEU A 389 7.83 38.11 19.52
C LEU A 389 7.64 39.53 20.08
N LYS A 390 7.90 39.73 21.36
CA LYS A 390 7.80 41.03 22.03
C LYS A 390 8.83 42.03 21.49
N THR A 391 10.10 41.62 21.36
CA THR A 391 11.17 42.43 20.76
C THR A 391 10.88 42.81 19.30
N VAL A 392 10.43 41.86 18.47
CA VAL A 392 10.17 42.12 17.05
C VAL A 392 8.93 43.00 16.84
N LEU A 393 7.86 42.80 17.62
CA LEU A 393 6.60 43.52 17.41
C LEU A 393 6.54 44.88 18.14
N LEU A 394 7.20 45.01 19.29
CA LEU A 394 7.18 46.22 20.12
C LEU A 394 8.45 47.07 20.01
N GLY A 395 9.52 46.57 19.38
CA GLY A 395 10.78 47.31 19.21
C GLY A 395 11.60 47.46 20.50
N GLU A 396 11.42 46.55 21.47
CA GLU A 396 12.21 46.45 22.71
C GLU A 396 13.50 45.66 22.56
#